data_AF-A0AAD0WX67-F1
#
_entry.id   AF-A0AAD0WX67-F1
#
_cell.length_a   1.000
_cell.length_b   1.000
_cell.length_c   1.000
_cell.angle_alpha   90.00
_cell.angle_beta   90.00
_cell.angle_gamma   90.00
#
_symmetry.space_group_name_H-M   'P 1'
#
loop_
_entity.id
_entity.type
_entity.pdbx_description
1 polymer ?
#
loop_
_entity_poly.entity_id
_entity_poly.type
_entity_poly.pdbx_seq_one_letter_code
_entity_poly.pdbx_strand_id
1 'polypeptide(L)'
;MYSSSRRYRKNDWWDFMTVIDQELDRDEGPMTYYYILDELKWRMVDSVSEGETFKIKKKAQELKDRMEKSKQSWSLDSDATLIELNSLLEFLI
;
A
#
# COMPACT_ATOMS: atom_id res chain seq x y z
N MET A 1 -5.24 4.95 22.53
CA MET A 1 -5.64 3.56 22.23
C MET A 1 -5.48 3.36 20.73
N TYR A 2 -4.33 2.86 20.26
CA TYR A 2 -4.26 2.34 18.89
C TYR A 2 -4.99 1.01 18.90
N SER A 3 -6.20 0.94 18.34
CA SER A 3 -6.75 -0.36 17.96
C SER A 3 -5.83 -0.90 16.87
N SER A 4 -4.83 -1.68 17.29
CA SER A 4 -3.71 -2.23 16.50
C SER A 4 -4.18 -3.33 15.53
N SER A 5 -5.33 -3.12 14.88
CA SER A 5 -5.85 -4.01 13.85
C SER A 5 -5.43 -3.45 12.50
N ARG A 6 -4.32 -3.97 11.93
CA ARG A 6 -3.99 -3.70 10.52
C ARG A 6 -5.21 -4.04 9.66
N ARG A 7 -5.66 -3.09 8.83
CA ARG A 7 -6.96 -3.13 8.14
C ARG A 7 -7.14 -4.41 7.32
N TYR A 8 -6.05 -4.94 6.76
CA TYR A 8 -6.07 -6.08 5.84
C TYR A 8 -5.34 -7.32 6.40
N ARG A 9 -5.06 -7.36 7.71
CA ARG A 9 -4.32 -8.47 8.36
C ARG A 9 -4.98 -9.83 8.13
N LYS A 10 -6.31 -9.87 8.08
CA LYS A 10 -7.09 -11.10 7.98
C LYS A 10 -7.20 -11.63 6.54
N ASN A 11 -6.84 -10.82 5.55
CA ASN A 11 -6.88 -11.22 4.16
C ASN A 11 -5.66 -12.08 3.85
N ASP A 12 -5.83 -13.18 3.13
CA ASP A 12 -4.67 -13.85 2.53
C ASP A 12 -4.09 -13.01 1.38
N TRP A 13 -3.12 -13.54 0.63
CA TRP A 13 -2.53 -12.78 -0.48
C TRP A 13 -3.54 -12.49 -1.61
N TRP A 14 -4.38 -13.47 -1.97
CA TRP A 14 -5.32 -13.35 -3.08
C TRP A 14 -6.50 -12.45 -2.74
N ASP A 15 -7.04 -12.60 -1.52
CA ASP A 15 -8.05 -11.72 -0.98
C ASP A 15 -7.53 -10.28 -0.93
N PHE A 16 -6.28 -10.09 -0.51
CA PHE A 16 -5.69 -8.76 -0.44
C PHE A 16 -5.53 -8.13 -1.83
N MET A 17 -5.13 -8.89 -2.86
CA MET A 17 -5.07 -8.36 -4.23
C MET A 17 -6.45 -7.90 -4.71
N THR A 18 -7.48 -8.69 -4.43
CA THR A 18 -8.87 -8.34 -4.79
C THR A 18 -9.32 -7.06 -4.08
N VAL A 19 -9.00 -6.93 -2.79
CA VAL A 19 -9.32 -5.73 -2.00
C VAL A 19 -8.57 -4.50 -2.50
N ILE A 20 -7.29 -4.64 -2.89
CA ILE A 20 -6.53 -3.54 -3.50
C ILE A 20 -7.27 -3.00 -4.73
N ASP A 21 -7.67 -3.89 -5.64
CA ASP A 21 -8.31 -3.46 -6.89
C ASP A 21 -9.66 -2.80 -6.60
N GLN A 22 -10.45 -3.36 -5.68
CA GLN A 22 -11.74 -2.77 -5.26
C GLN A 22 -11.61 -1.40 -4.58
N GLU A 23 -10.64 -1.24 -3.66
CA GLU A 23 -10.45 0.02 -2.94
C GLU A 23 -9.93 1.11 -3.89
N LEU A 24 -9.01 0.78 -4.79
CA LEU A 24 -8.47 1.74 -5.77
C LEU A 24 -9.48 2.12 -6.85
N ASP A 25 -10.39 1.23 -7.22
CA ASP A 25 -11.50 1.55 -8.13
C ASP A 25 -12.56 2.43 -7.46
N ARG A 26 -12.71 2.30 -6.14
CA ARG A 26 -13.65 3.10 -5.34
C ARG A 26 -13.12 4.50 -5.03
N ASP A 27 -11.88 4.57 -4.54
CA ASP A 27 -11.23 5.82 -4.13
C ASP A 27 -9.71 5.69 -4.28
N GLU A 28 -9.18 6.38 -5.30
CA GLU A 28 -7.76 6.42 -5.60
C GLU A 28 -7.01 7.53 -4.83
N GLY A 29 -7.54 7.92 -3.67
CA GLY A 29 -6.98 8.93 -2.79
C GLY A 29 -5.71 8.50 -2.04
N PRO A 30 -4.95 9.46 -1.49
CA PRO A 30 -3.68 9.21 -0.81
C PRO A 30 -3.81 8.27 0.40
N MET A 31 -4.92 8.35 1.14
CA MET A 31 -5.16 7.48 2.29
C MET A 31 -5.40 6.02 1.90
N THR A 32 -6.02 5.75 0.76
CA THR A 32 -6.20 4.39 0.24
C THR A 32 -4.86 3.75 -0.03
N TYR A 33 -3.96 4.45 -0.73
CA TYR A 33 -2.59 4.00 -0.95
C TYR A 33 -1.84 3.77 0.36
N TYR A 34 -2.02 4.65 1.35
CA TYR A 34 -1.35 4.53 2.64
C TYR A 34 -1.71 3.21 3.32
N TYR A 35 -3.00 2.89 3.42
CA TYR A 35 -3.44 1.64 4.07
C TYR A 35 -2.98 0.39 3.32
N ILE A 36 -2.90 0.45 1.99
CA ILE A 36 -2.42 -0.67 1.18
C ILE A 36 -0.91 -0.86 1.36
N LEU A 37 -0.13 0.21 1.29
CA LEU A 37 1.33 0.15 1.42
C LEU A 37 1.77 -0.20 2.85
N ASP A 38 1.07 0.27 3.88
CA ASP A 38 1.35 -0.13 5.26
C ASP A 38 1.14 -1.64 5.45
N GLU A 39 0.07 -2.21 4.88
CA GLU A 39 -0.12 -3.66 4.91
C GLU A 39 1.00 -4.40 4.16
N LEU A 40 1.41 -3.92 2.97
CA LEU A 40 2.53 -4.52 2.24
C LEU A 40 3.82 -4.47 3.06
N LYS A 41 4.09 -3.38 3.77
CA LYS A 41 5.22 -3.26 4.69
C LYS A 41 5.15 -4.32 5.78
N TRP A 42 4.00 -4.51 6.41
CA TRP A 42 3.87 -5.55 7.44
C TRP A 42 4.05 -6.96 6.87
N ARG A 43 3.53 -7.23 5.68
CA ARG A 43 3.75 -8.51 4.99
C ARG A 43 5.21 -8.72 4.62
N MET A 44 5.93 -7.66 4.27
CA MET A 44 7.37 -7.69 4.00
C MET A 44 8.17 -8.02 5.27
N VAL A 45 7.77 -7.44 6.41
CA VAL A 45 8.36 -7.75 7.73
C VAL A 45 8.05 -9.18 8.16
N ASP A 46 6.82 -9.66 7.90
CA ASP A 46 6.37 -11.03 8.22
C ASP A 46 6.86 -12.07 7.20
N SER A 47 7.45 -11.64 6.08
CA SER A 47 7.91 -12.51 4.97
C SER A 47 9.09 -13.37 5.40
N VAL A 48 9.00 -14.67 5.15
CA VAL A 48 10.05 -15.65 5.49
C VAL A 48 10.80 -16.17 4.26
N SER A 49 10.36 -15.80 3.05
CA SER A 49 10.92 -16.30 1.79
C SER A 49 11.23 -15.19 0.78
N GLU A 50 12.30 -15.38 -0.01
CA GLU A 50 12.65 -14.46 -1.10
C GLU A 50 11.53 -14.34 -2.14
N GLY A 51 10.78 -15.42 -2.38
CA GLY A 51 9.67 -15.45 -3.33
C GLY A 51 8.47 -14.61 -2.90
N GLU A 52 8.12 -14.61 -1.60
CA GLU A 52 7.07 -13.75 -1.05
C GLU A 52 7.50 -12.29 -1.07
N THR A 53 8.74 -12.03 -0.67
CA THR A 53 9.36 -10.71 -0.76
C THR A 53 9.30 -10.16 -2.18
N PHE A 54 9.65 -10.96 -3.19
CA PHE A 54 9.59 -10.54 -4.59
C PHE A 54 8.16 -10.15 -5.03
N LYS A 55 7.13 -10.91 -4.63
CA LYS A 55 5.73 -10.59 -4.93
C LYS A 55 5.30 -9.27 -4.30
N ILE A 56 5.71 -9.03 -3.06
CA ILE A 56 5.41 -7.79 -2.33
C ILE A 56 6.08 -6.60 -3.02
N LYS A 57 7.38 -6.70 -3.32
CA LYS A 57 8.12 -5.65 -4.05
C LYS A 57 7.48 -5.32 -5.40
N LYS A 58 7.14 -6.37 -6.17
CA LYS A 58 6.49 -6.21 -7.47
C LYS A 58 5.16 -5.46 -7.35
N LYS A 59 4.31 -5.83 -6.38
CA LYS A 59 3.04 -5.13 -6.16
C LYS A 59 3.26 -3.69 -5.68
N ALA A 60 4.26 -3.43 -4.84
CA ALA A 60 4.60 -2.08 -4.42
C ALA A 60 5.03 -1.20 -5.60
N GLN A 61 5.80 -1.74 -6.55
CA GLN A 61 6.18 -1.03 -7.78
C GLN A 61 4.97 -0.73 -8.66
N GLU A 62 4.06 -1.69 -8.84
CA GLU A 62 2.80 -1.47 -9.58
C GLU A 62 1.96 -0.34 -8.95
N LEU A 63 1.87 -0.32 -7.61
CA LEU A 63 1.15 0.71 -6.87
C LEU A 63 1.83 2.07 -6.98
N LYS A 64 3.17 2.14 -6.96
CA LYS A 64 3.91 3.37 -7.20
C LYS A 64 3.58 3.95 -8.58
N ASP A 65 3.63 3.12 -9.62
CA ASP A 65 3.39 3.56 -11.00
C ASP A 65 1.95 4.04 -11.20
N ARG A 66 0.98 3.42 -10.51
CA ARG A 66 -0.42 3.86 -10.50
C ARG A 66 -0.58 5.17 -9.72
N MET A 67 0.00 5.24 -8.52
CA MET A 67 -0.01 6.41 -7.64
C MET A 67 0.54 7.66 -8.32
N GLU A 68 1.66 7.56 -9.04
CA GLU A 68 2.25 8.71 -9.76
C GLU A 68 1.31 9.30 -10.81
N LYS A 69 0.41 8.49 -11.40
CA LYS A 69 -0.62 8.99 -12.33
C LYS A 69 -1.75 9.68 -11.57
N SER A 70 -2.16 9.13 -10.44
CA SER A 70 -3.28 9.62 -9.62
C SER A 70 -2.91 10.86 -8.80
N LYS A 71 -1.63 11.04 -8.43
CA LYS A 71 -1.13 12.19 -7.68
C LYS A 71 -1.56 13.54 -8.26
N GLN A 72 -1.76 13.62 -9.57
CA GLN A 72 -2.19 14.85 -10.26
C GLN A 72 -3.60 15.32 -9.86
N SER A 73 -4.44 14.43 -9.34
CA SER A 73 -5.82 14.74 -8.93
C SER A 73 -6.00 14.92 -7.41
N TRP A 74 -4.94 14.73 -6.62
CA TRP A 74 -5.01 14.82 -5.17
C TRP A 74 -5.03 16.28 -4.67
N SER A 75 -5.73 16.54 -3.56
CA SER A 75 -5.83 17.88 -2.96
C SER A 75 -4.54 18.33 -2.28
N LEU A 76 -4.35 19.64 -2.11
CA LEU A 76 -3.14 20.26 -1.52
C LEU A 76 -2.87 19.87 -0.04
N ASP A 77 -3.87 19.37 0.70
CA ASP A 77 -3.67 18.89 2.09
C ASP A 77 -2.90 17.55 2.19
N SER A 78 -2.45 17.01 1.05
CA SER A 78 -1.83 15.68 0.95
C SER A 78 -0.35 15.64 1.32
N ASP A 79 0.31 16.76 1.60
CA ASP A 79 1.78 16.82 1.71
C ASP A 79 2.36 15.91 2.80
N ALA A 80 1.74 15.85 3.98
CA ALA A 80 2.18 14.95 5.06
C ALA A 80 1.98 13.48 4.68
N THR A 81 0.82 13.13 4.12
CA THR A 81 0.53 11.76 3.66
C THR A 81 1.44 11.35 2.50
N LEU A 82 1.79 12.27 1.61
CA LEU A 82 2.73 12.04 0.51
C LEU A 82 4.13 11.69 1.01
N ILE A 83 4.61 12.37 2.07
CA ILE A 83 5.87 12.04 2.71
C ILE A 83 5.82 10.61 3.27
N GLU A 84 4.76 10.26 4.00
CA GLU A 84 4.60 8.91 4.53
C GLU A 84 4.52 7.83 3.44
N LEU A 85 3.78 8.09 2.36
CA LEU A 85 3.67 7.20 1.20
C LEU A 85 5.05 6.97 0.55
N ASN A 86 5.83 8.03 0.36
CA ASN A 86 7.17 7.91 -0.20
C ASN A 86 8.09 7.11 0.73
N SER A 87 8.03 7.32 2.04
CA SER A 87 8.80 6.53 3.01
C SER A 87 8.41 5.06 3.03
N LEU A 88 7.13 4.73 2.87
CA LEU A 88 6.66 3.34 2.73
C LEU A 88 7.19 2.70 1.45
N LEU A 89 7.19 3.44 0.33
CA LEU A 89 7.72 2.94 -0.94
C LEU A 89 9.22 2.72 -0.90
N GLU A 90 9.99 3.61 -0.27
CA GLU A 90 11.43 3.44 -0.06
C GLU A 90 11.76 2.22 0.80
N PHE A 91 10.91 1.89 1.78
CA PHE A 91 11.09 0.66 2.56
C PHE A 91 10.82 -0.60 1.71
N LEU A 92 9.82 -0.54 0.84
CA LEU A 92 9.35 -1.70 0.08
C LEU A 92 10.23 -2.05 -1.12
N ILE A 93 10.86 -1.06 -1.76
CA ILE A 93 11.54 -1.22 -3.05
C ILE A 93 13.04 -1.01 -2.89
#